data_AF-A0AAE3R210-F1
#
_entry.id   AF-A0AAE3R210-F1
#
_cell.length_a   1.000
_cell.length_b   1.000
_cell.length_c   1.000
_cell.angle_alpha   90.00
_cell.angle_beta   90.00
_cell.angle_gamma   90.00
#
_symmetry.space_group_name_H-M   'P 1'
#
loop_
_entity.id
_entity.type
_entity.pdbx_description
1 polymer ?
#
loop_
_entity_poly.entity_id
_entity_poly.type
_entity_poly.pdbx_seq_one_letter_code
_entity_poly.pdbx_strand_id
1 'polypeptide(L)'
;MKHSVITAIANVEGVAKSTVRFGIVLVFLWIGVLKFFTYEADGIVPFVANSPFMAFFYNTPSEYKPHINKEGEFVAANHAWHERNNTYGFSKGLGVFLIALGILVALHRVAPLWSVTGSVLVFLMTMGTLSFLLTTPETWVPSLGDSDHGFPFLSARGRLVIKDIVILGGSLITMSQSAQLYLTKTTTKH
;
A
#
# COMPACT_ATOMS: atom_id res chain seq x y z
N MET A 1 5.63 29.06 -30.70
CA MET A 1 6.24 28.40 -29.53
C MET A 1 5.23 28.00 -28.45
N LYS A 2 4.40 28.90 -27.89
CA LYS A 2 3.45 28.56 -26.80
C LYS A 2 2.49 27.40 -27.14
N HIS A 3 1.93 27.37 -28.35
CA HIS A 3 1.06 26.27 -28.80
C HIS A 3 1.79 24.93 -28.94
N SER A 4 3.06 24.93 -29.38
CA SER A 4 3.83 23.69 -29.57
C SER A 4 4.12 22.98 -28.25
N VAL A 5 4.43 23.74 -27.18
CA VAL A 5 4.65 23.17 -25.84
C VAL A 5 3.36 22.60 -25.26
N ILE A 6 2.23 23.31 -25.37
CA ILE A 6 0.95 22.83 -24.86
C ILE A 6 0.50 21.57 -25.62
N THR A 7 0.64 21.54 -26.94
CA THR A 7 0.35 20.34 -27.74
C THR A 7 1.24 19.16 -27.35
N ALA A 8 2.53 19.38 -27.07
CA ALA A 8 3.40 18.31 -26.60
C ALA A 8 2.91 17.74 -25.25
N ILE A 9 2.57 18.61 -24.29
CA ILE A 9 2.04 18.21 -22.98
C ILE A 9 0.71 17.45 -23.12
N ALA A 10 -0.19 17.89 -24.00
CA ALA A 10 -1.48 17.23 -24.21
C ALA A 10 -1.35 15.78 -24.72
N ASN A 11 -0.22 15.43 -25.36
CA ASN A 11 0.01 14.10 -25.95
C ASN A 11 0.79 13.13 -25.02
N VAL A 12 1.09 13.51 -23.78
CA VAL A 12 1.86 12.65 -22.86
C VAL A 12 1.03 11.58 -22.14
N GLU A 13 -0.28 11.51 -22.38
CA GLU A 13 -1.20 10.65 -21.63
C GLU A 13 -0.76 9.17 -21.63
N GLY A 14 -0.32 8.64 -22.78
CA GLY A 14 0.16 7.26 -22.87
C GLY A 14 1.41 7.00 -22.00
N VAL A 15 2.32 7.97 -21.95
CA VAL A 15 3.50 7.93 -21.08
C VAL A 15 3.08 8.04 -19.62
N ALA A 16 2.21 8.99 -19.28
CA ALA A 16 1.71 9.21 -17.93
C ALA A 16 1.08 7.94 -17.35
N LYS A 17 0.20 7.27 -18.10
CA LYS A 17 -0.42 6.01 -17.65
C LYS A 17 0.62 4.88 -17.47
N SER A 18 1.63 4.82 -18.34
CA SER A 18 2.73 3.85 -18.20
C SER A 18 3.59 4.12 -16.96
N THR A 19 3.86 5.40 -16.68
CA THR A 19 4.59 5.83 -15.47
C THR A 19 3.82 5.50 -14.21
N VAL A 20 2.50 5.72 -14.17
CA VAL A 20 1.65 5.32 -13.03
C VAL A 20 1.74 3.81 -12.79
N ARG A 21 1.63 3.00 -13.84
CA ARG A 21 1.76 1.54 -13.72
C ARG A 21 3.13 1.15 -13.15
N PHE A 22 4.19 1.71 -13.71
CA PHE A 22 5.55 1.45 -13.24
C PHE A 22 5.72 1.85 -11.77
N GLY A 23 5.20 3.00 -11.37
CA GLY A 23 5.21 3.45 -9.98
C GLY A 23 4.51 2.48 -9.04
N ILE A 24 3.31 2.00 -9.39
CA ILE A 24 2.60 0.99 -8.61
C ILE A 24 3.43 -0.29 -8.50
N VAL A 25 3.95 -0.82 -9.61
CA VAL A 25 4.77 -2.03 -9.60
C VAL A 25 6.00 -1.85 -8.70
N LEU A 26 6.73 -0.75 -8.86
CA LEU A 26 7.93 -0.47 -8.08
C LEU A 26 7.61 -0.39 -6.58
N VAL A 27 6.59 0.37 -6.19
CA VAL A 27 6.18 0.53 -4.79
C VAL A 27 5.81 -0.81 -4.17
N PHE A 28 5.00 -1.62 -4.85
CA PHE A 28 4.52 -2.91 -4.33
C PHE A 28 5.65 -3.94 -4.21
N LEU A 29 6.53 -4.03 -5.21
CA LEU A 29 7.69 -4.91 -5.14
C LEU A 29 8.64 -4.47 -4.03
N TRP A 30 8.95 -3.18 -3.94
CA TRP A 30 9.90 -2.66 -2.97
C TRP A 30 9.38 -2.81 -1.54
N ILE A 31 8.20 -2.29 -1.23
CA ILE A 31 7.59 -2.41 0.11
C ILE A 31 7.33 -3.89 0.44
N GLY A 32 6.92 -4.70 -0.54
CA GLY A 32 6.73 -6.13 -0.35
C GLY A 32 8.00 -6.86 0.09
N VAL A 33 9.17 -6.50 -0.47
CA VAL A 33 10.47 -7.01 0.00
C VAL A 33 10.81 -6.48 1.39
N LEU A 34 10.51 -5.22 1.69
CA LEU A 34 10.79 -4.65 3.01
C LEU A 34 10.01 -5.36 4.13
N LYS A 35 8.85 -5.96 3.86
CA LYS A 35 8.05 -6.70 4.85
C LYS A 35 8.72 -7.95 5.43
N PHE A 36 9.82 -8.42 4.84
CA PHE A 36 10.63 -9.51 5.38
C PHE A 36 11.62 -9.05 6.47
N PHE A 37 11.77 -7.74 6.65
CA PHE A 37 12.65 -7.14 7.65
C PHE A 37 11.85 -6.69 8.88
N THR A 38 12.46 -6.82 10.06
CA THR A 38 11.77 -6.62 11.35
C THR A 38 11.30 -5.19 11.56
N TYR A 39 12.09 -4.18 11.18
CA TYR A 39 11.73 -2.78 11.36
C TYR A 39 10.42 -2.41 10.64
N GLU A 40 10.22 -2.94 9.43
CA GLU A 40 9.02 -2.69 8.62
C GLU A 40 7.80 -3.47 9.15
N ALA A 41 8.05 -4.64 9.74
CA ALA A 41 7.03 -5.44 10.39
C ALA A 41 6.53 -4.80 11.71
N ASP A 42 7.46 -4.30 12.53
CA ASP A 42 7.14 -3.54 13.76
C ASP A 42 6.35 -2.27 13.40
N GLY A 43 6.72 -1.63 12.27
CA GLY A 43 6.07 -0.42 11.75
C GLY A 43 4.58 -0.57 11.47
N ILE A 44 4.06 -1.76 11.13
CA ILE A 44 2.63 -1.95 10.81
C ILE A 44 1.75 -2.37 11.98
N VAL A 45 2.34 -2.63 13.15
CA VAL A 45 1.62 -3.22 14.28
C VAL A 45 0.38 -2.41 14.70
N PRO A 46 0.44 -1.07 14.87
CA PRO A 46 -0.74 -0.29 15.21
C PRO A 46 -1.86 -0.39 14.16
N PHE A 47 -1.52 -0.46 12.88
CA PHE A 47 -2.53 -0.58 11.83
C PHE A 47 -3.27 -1.91 11.89
N VAL A 48 -2.53 -3.00 12.04
CA VAL A 48 -3.08 -4.36 12.07
C VAL A 48 -3.86 -4.58 13.37
N ALA A 49 -3.29 -4.15 14.51
CA ALA A 49 -3.88 -4.31 15.84
C ALA A 49 -5.24 -3.61 15.99
N ASN A 50 -5.41 -2.43 15.38
CA ASN A 50 -6.68 -1.69 15.43
C ASN A 50 -7.64 -2.01 14.26
N SER A 51 -7.27 -2.91 13.34
CA SER A 51 -8.11 -3.20 12.17
C SER A 51 -9.14 -4.30 12.44
N PRO A 52 -10.44 -4.06 12.18
CA PRO A 52 -11.48 -5.08 12.35
C PRO A 52 -11.32 -6.29 11.40
N PHE A 53 -10.54 -6.14 10.32
CA PHE A 53 -10.33 -7.19 9.32
C PHE A 53 -8.96 -7.85 9.40
N MET A 54 -8.07 -7.41 10.31
CA MET A 54 -6.70 -7.93 10.39
C MET A 54 -6.23 -8.25 11.80
N ALA A 55 -6.87 -7.71 12.85
CA ALA A 55 -6.43 -7.91 14.23
C ALA A 55 -6.35 -9.40 14.64
N PHE A 56 -7.18 -10.27 14.03
CA PHE A 56 -7.19 -11.71 14.30
C PHE A 56 -5.93 -12.44 13.82
N PHE A 57 -5.08 -11.83 13.00
CA PHE A 57 -3.77 -12.41 12.64
C PHE A 57 -2.76 -12.28 13.78
N TYR A 58 -3.03 -11.42 14.76
CA TYR A 58 -2.20 -11.24 15.94
C TYR A 58 -2.76 -12.03 17.12
N ASN A 59 -1.86 -12.59 17.95
CA ASN A 59 -2.26 -13.37 19.11
C ASN A 59 -2.70 -12.49 20.29
N THR A 60 -2.08 -11.32 20.46
CA THR A 60 -2.34 -10.37 21.54
C THR A 60 -2.45 -8.93 21.00
N PRO A 61 -3.39 -8.64 20.07
CA PRO A 61 -3.46 -7.34 19.39
C PRO A 61 -3.73 -6.16 20.33
N SER A 62 -4.37 -6.36 21.48
CA SER A 62 -4.64 -5.28 22.45
C SER A 62 -3.41 -4.80 23.23
N GLU A 63 -2.33 -5.59 23.26
CA GLU A 63 -1.15 -5.34 24.10
C GLU A 63 0.01 -4.64 23.36
N TYR A 64 -0.22 -4.15 22.14
CA TYR A 64 0.87 -3.64 21.30
C TYR A 64 1.51 -2.33 21.76
N LYS A 65 0.77 -1.45 22.46
CA LYS A 65 1.22 -0.09 22.81
C LYS A 65 2.59 -0.01 23.52
N PRO A 66 2.87 -0.82 24.56
CA PRO A 66 4.19 -0.83 25.20
C PRO A 66 5.30 -1.45 24.33
N HIS A 67 4.95 -2.12 23.23
CA HIS A 67 5.88 -2.85 22.36
C HIS A 67 6.19 -2.10 21.05
N ILE A 68 5.92 -0.79 20.98
CA ILE A 68 6.24 0.01 19.78
C ILE A 68 7.71 0.43 19.82
N ASN A 69 8.48 0.01 18.80
CA ASN A 69 9.86 0.43 18.59
C ASN A 69 9.94 1.68 17.71
N LYS A 70 10.99 2.50 17.89
CA LYS A 70 11.35 3.50 16.88
C LYS A 70 11.87 2.80 15.63
N GLU A 71 11.74 3.44 14.47
CA GLU A 71 12.25 2.87 13.22
C GLU A 71 13.76 2.64 13.30
N GLY A 72 14.20 1.41 13.04
CA GLY A 72 15.62 1.00 13.16
C GLY A 72 16.10 0.67 14.58
N GLU A 73 15.25 0.83 15.60
CA GLU A 73 15.57 0.47 16.99
C GLU A 73 15.33 -1.01 17.25
N PHE A 74 16.25 -1.66 17.98
CA PHE A 74 16.11 -3.05 18.39
C PHE A 74 15.99 -3.16 19.90
N VAL A 75 14.81 -3.56 20.38
CA VAL A 75 14.54 -3.86 21.79
C VAL A 75 14.20 -5.35 21.92
N ALA A 76 15.09 -6.11 22.57
CA ALA A 76 14.98 -7.57 22.63
C ALA A 76 13.65 -8.06 23.25
N ALA A 77 13.14 -7.37 24.27
CA ALA A 77 11.85 -7.70 24.89
C ALA A 77 10.67 -7.52 23.93
N ASN A 78 10.66 -6.42 23.17
CA ASN A 78 9.62 -6.14 22.17
C ASN A 78 9.71 -7.12 21.00
N HIS A 79 10.92 -7.45 20.56
CA HIS A 79 11.15 -8.45 19.52
C HIS A 79 10.56 -9.81 19.90
N ALA A 80 10.85 -10.30 21.11
CA ALA A 80 10.29 -11.56 21.61
C ALA A 80 8.76 -11.50 21.74
N TRP A 81 8.19 -10.33 22.07
CA TRP A 81 6.74 -10.14 22.05
C TRP A 81 6.18 -10.19 20.62
N HIS A 82 6.81 -9.54 19.64
CA HIS A 82 6.38 -9.57 18.24
C HIS A 82 6.40 -10.97 17.63
N GLU A 83 7.37 -11.81 18.01
CA GLU A 83 7.40 -13.23 17.66
C GLU A 83 6.18 -13.96 18.21
N ARG A 84 5.91 -13.82 19.52
CA ARG A 84 4.74 -14.43 20.18
C ARG A 84 3.42 -13.88 19.66
N ASN A 85 3.38 -12.62 19.26
CA ASN A 85 2.19 -11.95 18.73
C ASN A 85 1.91 -12.30 17.26
N ASN A 86 2.78 -13.06 16.58
CA ASN A 86 2.69 -13.34 15.15
C ASN A 86 2.83 -12.10 14.23
N THR A 87 3.47 -11.03 14.70
CA THR A 87 3.75 -9.83 13.90
C THR A 87 4.57 -10.16 12.66
N TYR A 88 5.65 -10.94 12.82
CA TYR A 88 6.55 -11.28 11.73
C TYR A 88 5.96 -12.29 10.75
N GLY A 89 5.12 -13.22 11.21
CA GLY A 89 4.41 -14.15 10.34
C GLY A 89 3.42 -13.43 9.43
N PHE A 90 2.58 -12.56 10.02
CA PHE A 90 1.67 -11.70 9.26
C PHE A 90 2.43 -10.82 8.25
N SER A 91 3.50 -10.14 8.69
CA SER A 91 4.28 -9.26 7.82
C SER A 91 4.85 -10.00 6.61
N LYS A 92 5.44 -11.19 6.80
CA LYS A 92 5.96 -12.00 5.68
C LYS A 92 4.85 -12.39 4.69
N GLY A 93 3.68 -12.79 5.20
CA GLY A 93 2.51 -13.08 4.36
C GLY A 93 2.04 -11.87 3.55
N LEU A 94 1.97 -10.70 4.19
CA LEU A 94 1.68 -9.43 3.53
C LEU A 94 2.74 -9.08 2.48
N GLY A 95 4.02 -9.35 2.75
CA GLY A 95 5.13 -9.15 1.81
C GLY A 95 4.97 -9.98 0.53
N VAL A 96 4.69 -11.28 0.66
CA VAL A 96 4.40 -12.16 -0.48
C VAL A 96 3.21 -11.64 -1.27
N PHE A 97 2.14 -11.23 -0.59
CA PHE A 97 0.94 -10.69 -1.22
C PHE A 97 1.24 -9.41 -2.03
N LEU A 98 1.96 -8.46 -1.45
CA LEU A 98 2.36 -7.22 -2.14
C LEU A 98 3.21 -7.49 -3.38
N ILE A 99 4.18 -8.39 -3.27
CA ILE A 99 5.03 -8.79 -4.41
C ILE A 99 4.17 -9.41 -5.52
N ALA A 100 3.25 -10.31 -5.17
CA ALA A 100 2.33 -10.92 -6.13
C ALA A 100 1.48 -9.88 -6.86
N LEU A 101 0.94 -8.88 -6.14
CA LEU A 101 0.18 -7.77 -6.76
C LEU A 101 1.04 -6.95 -7.72
N GLY A 102 2.27 -6.61 -7.34
CA GLY A 102 3.22 -5.92 -8.21
C GLY A 102 3.50 -6.70 -9.49
N ILE A 103 3.72 -8.01 -9.38
CA ILE A 103 3.91 -8.91 -10.54
C ILE A 103 2.66 -8.93 -11.42
N LEU A 104 1.47 -9.14 -10.85
CA LEU A 104 0.21 -9.18 -11.60
C LEU A 104 0.00 -7.89 -12.41
N VAL A 105 0.19 -6.71 -11.79
CA VAL A 105 0.05 -5.42 -12.48
C VAL A 105 1.10 -5.23 -13.59
N ALA A 106 2.30 -5.79 -13.42
CA ALA A 106 3.36 -5.76 -14.44
C ALA A 106 3.05 -6.64 -15.66
N LEU A 107 2.21 -7.68 -15.51
CA LEU A 107 1.82 -8.59 -16.61
C LEU A 107 0.94 -7.93 -17.68
N HIS A 108 0.61 -6.65 -17.56
CA HIS A 108 -0.21 -5.87 -18.50
C HIS A 108 -0.05 -6.26 -19.98
N ARG A 109 1.19 -6.29 -20.48
CA ARG A 109 1.46 -6.56 -21.91
C ARG A 109 1.33 -8.03 -22.29
N VAL A 110 1.74 -8.94 -21.41
CA VAL A 110 1.82 -10.39 -21.67
C VAL A 110 0.47 -11.05 -21.40
N ALA A 111 -0.09 -10.79 -20.23
CA ALA A 111 -1.27 -11.44 -19.68
C ALA A 111 -2.23 -10.36 -19.11
N PRO A 112 -2.90 -9.56 -19.97
CA PRO A 112 -3.67 -8.39 -19.54
C PRO A 112 -4.81 -8.71 -18.57
N LEU A 113 -5.43 -9.89 -18.67
CA LEU A 113 -6.47 -10.32 -17.73
C LEU A 113 -5.94 -10.46 -16.30
N TRP A 114 -4.76 -11.06 -16.12
CA TRP A 114 -4.10 -11.16 -14.81
C TRP A 114 -3.72 -9.79 -14.26
N SER A 115 -3.35 -8.86 -15.14
CA SER A 115 -3.13 -7.47 -14.73
C SER A 115 -4.42 -6.76 -14.31
N VAL A 116 -5.57 -7.06 -14.91
CA VAL A 116 -6.87 -6.55 -14.42
C VAL A 116 -7.11 -7.05 -13.00
N THR A 117 -6.97 -8.35 -12.76
CA THR A 117 -7.13 -8.94 -11.42
C THR A 117 -6.16 -8.30 -10.41
N GLY A 118 -4.89 -8.12 -10.78
CA GLY A 118 -3.91 -7.42 -9.96
C GLY A 118 -4.34 -5.99 -9.62
N SER A 119 -4.79 -5.22 -10.61
CA SER A 119 -5.25 -3.84 -10.39
C SER A 119 -6.53 -3.76 -9.53
N VAL A 120 -7.46 -4.71 -9.64
CA VAL A 120 -8.64 -4.81 -8.76
C VAL A 120 -8.23 -5.09 -7.32
N LEU A 121 -7.31 -6.03 -7.11
CA LEU A 121 -6.82 -6.35 -5.77
C LEU A 121 -6.03 -5.18 -5.15
N VAL A 122 -5.23 -4.46 -5.94
CA VAL A 122 -4.58 -3.21 -5.50
C VAL A 122 -5.64 -2.20 -5.07
N PHE A 123 -6.68 -1.97 -5.88
CA PHE A 123 -7.77 -1.06 -5.53
C PHE A 123 -8.41 -1.40 -4.18
N LEU A 124 -8.79 -2.67 -3.98
CA LEU A 124 -9.41 -3.14 -2.74
C LEU A 124 -8.47 -3.03 -1.54
N MET A 125 -7.20 -3.42 -1.73
CA MET A 125 -6.19 -3.31 -0.68
C MET A 125 -5.95 -1.87 -0.26
N THR A 126 -5.90 -0.94 -1.22
CA THR A 126 -5.76 0.50 -0.96
C THR A 126 -6.97 1.08 -0.23
N MET A 127 -8.19 0.60 -0.48
CA MET A 127 -9.34 0.96 0.37
C MET A 127 -9.12 0.49 1.82
N GLY A 128 -8.58 -0.73 1.98
CA GLY A 128 -8.18 -1.26 3.27
C GLY A 128 -7.13 -0.37 3.97
N THR A 129 -6.09 0.08 3.27
CA THR A 129 -5.06 0.95 3.86
C THR A 129 -5.63 2.32 4.23
N LEU A 130 -6.44 2.94 3.36
CA LEU A 130 -7.10 4.21 3.66
C LEU A 130 -8.04 4.13 4.87
N SER A 131 -8.64 2.96 5.13
CA SER A 131 -9.46 2.75 6.32
C SER A 131 -8.68 2.88 7.64
N PHE A 132 -7.35 2.79 7.62
CA PHE A 132 -6.50 3.02 8.80
C PHE A 132 -6.56 4.45 9.33
N LEU A 133 -6.88 5.45 8.49
CA LEU A 133 -7.12 6.82 8.97
C LEU A 133 -8.29 6.90 9.96
N LEU A 134 -9.25 5.98 9.85
CA LEU A 134 -10.42 5.91 10.72
C LEU A 134 -10.24 4.91 11.86
N THR A 135 -9.58 3.79 11.58
CA THR A 135 -9.48 2.68 12.55
C THR A 135 -8.27 2.78 13.46
N THR A 136 -7.20 3.50 13.08
CA THR A 136 -5.94 3.56 13.82
C THR A 136 -5.68 4.96 14.40
N PRO A 137 -5.87 5.19 15.71
CA PRO A 137 -5.68 6.51 16.31
C PRO A 137 -4.28 7.11 16.07
N GLU A 138 -3.25 6.27 15.96
CA GLU A 138 -1.86 6.66 15.72
C GLU A 138 -1.62 7.34 14.37
N THR A 139 -2.61 7.39 13.47
CA THR A 139 -2.53 8.22 12.25
C THR A 139 -2.64 9.71 12.54
N TRP A 140 -3.19 10.09 13.69
CA TRP A 140 -3.35 11.47 14.14
C TRP A 140 -2.25 11.87 15.12
N VAL A 141 -1.92 13.15 15.18
CA VAL A 141 -0.90 13.64 16.14
C VAL A 141 -1.40 13.40 17.57
N PRO A 142 -0.61 12.75 18.44
CA PRO A 142 -1.01 12.49 19.83
C PRO A 142 -1.01 13.78 20.67
N SER A 143 -1.90 13.86 21.65
CA SER A 143 -1.94 14.99 22.60
C SER A 143 -0.83 14.83 23.66
N LEU A 144 0.36 15.35 23.36
CA LEU A 144 1.55 15.29 24.22
C LEU A 144 1.91 16.65 24.85
N GLY A 145 0.97 17.60 24.86
CA GLY A 145 1.13 18.92 25.48
C GLY A 145 1.20 20.12 24.51
N ASP A 146 1.21 19.88 23.20
CA ASP A 146 1.04 20.91 22.18
C ASP A 146 -0.46 21.18 21.91
N SER A 147 -0.81 22.30 21.26
CA SER A 147 -2.20 22.59 20.84
C SER A 147 -2.60 21.86 19.55
N ASP A 148 -1.61 21.51 18.72
CA ASP A 148 -1.84 20.94 17.39
C ASP A 148 -1.88 19.41 17.43
N HIS A 149 -2.98 18.85 17.93
CA HIS A 149 -3.18 17.41 18.07
C HIS A 149 -4.54 16.91 17.60
N GLY A 150 -4.66 15.60 17.37
CA GLY A 150 -5.90 14.97 16.90
C GLY A 150 -6.24 15.32 15.44
N PHE A 151 -7.48 15.07 15.03
CA PHE A 151 -7.94 15.45 13.70
C PHE A 151 -8.00 16.98 13.57
N PRO A 152 -7.47 17.60 12.48
CA PRO A 152 -7.02 16.99 11.22
C PRO A 152 -5.50 16.79 11.08
N PHE A 153 -4.73 16.88 12.17
CA PHE A 153 -3.26 16.83 12.14
C PHE A 153 -2.74 15.39 11.96
N LEU A 154 -2.03 15.13 10.86
CA LEU A 154 -1.51 13.80 10.54
C LEU A 154 -0.14 13.55 11.18
N SER A 155 -0.03 12.42 11.89
CA SER A 155 1.26 11.87 12.31
C SER A 155 2.07 11.38 11.11
N ALA A 156 3.31 10.94 11.34
CA ALA A 156 4.11 10.29 10.28
C ALA A 156 3.36 9.10 9.64
N ARG A 157 2.70 8.28 10.48
CA ARG A 157 1.87 7.15 10.04
C ARG A 157 0.68 7.60 9.20
N GLY A 158 -0.03 8.65 9.63
CA GLY A 158 -1.16 9.20 8.88
C GLY A 158 -0.77 9.73 7.50
N ARG A 159 0.39 10.40 7.40
CA ARG A 159 0.93 10.87 6.11
C ARG A 159 1.31 9.72 5.17
N LEU A 160 1.79 8.61 5.72
CA LEU A 160 2.06 7.40 4.94
C LEU A 160 0.80 6.76 4.39
N VAL A 161 -0.33 6.85 5.10
CA VAL A 161 -1.60 6.27 4.66
C VAL A 161 -2.32 7.18 3.66
N ILE A 162 -2.42 8.49 3.92
CA ILE A 162 -3.24 9.38 3.08
C ILE A 162 -2.78 9.44 1.61
N LYS A 163 -1.47 9.31 1.37
CA LYS A 163 -0.90 9.32 0.02
C LYS A 163 -1.36 8.13 -0.83
N ASP A 164 -1.84 7.05 -0.21
CA ASP A 164 -2.32 5.86 -0.92
C ASP A 164 -3.54 6.16 -1.79
N ILE A 165 -4.24 7.29 -1.58
CA ILE A 165 -5.30 7.76 -2.49
C ILE A 165 -4.81 7.91 -3.95
N VAL A 166 -3.52 8.19 -4.14
CA VAL A 166 -2.90 8.25 -5.47
C VAL A 166 -2.81 6.86 -6.11
N ILE A 167 -2.48 5.83 -5.31
CA ILE A 167 -2.46 4.43 -5.75
C ILE A 167 -3.88 3.96 -6.07
N LEU A 168 -4.89 4.39 -5.29
CA LEU A 168 -6.30 4.11 -5.57
C LEU A 168 -6.67 4.61 -6.97
N GLY A 169 -6.38 5.87 -7.29
CA GLY A 169 -6.61 6.43 -8.63
C GLY A 169 -5.78 5.73 -9.72
N GLY A 170 -4.51 5.44 -9.45
CA GLY A 170 -3.66 4.73 -10.40
C GLY A 170 -4.10 3.30 -10.69
N SER A 171 -4.68 2.62 -9.70
CA SER A 171 -5.24 1.27 -9.87
C SER A 171 -6.44 1.27 -10.83
N LEU A 172 -7.29 2.30 -10.79
CA LEU A 172 -8.39 2.47 -11.75
C LEU A 172 -7.85 2.66 -13.18
N ILE A 173 -6.81 3.49 -13.35
CA ILE A 173 -6.14 3.68 -14.65
C ILE A 173 -5.57 2.35 -15.16
N THR A 174 -4.81 1.64 -14.32
CA THR A 174 -4.15 0.40 -14.73
C THR A 174 -5.14 -0.74 -15.00
N MET A 175 -6.25 -0.79 -14.27
CA MET A 175 -7.36 -1.72 -14.47
C MET A 175 -8.02 -1.46 -15.83
N SER A 176 -8.42 -0.21 -16.08
CA SER A 176 -9.07 0.20 -17.34
C SER A 176 -8.20 -0.10 -18.56
N GLN A 177 -6.91 0.28 -18.52
CA GLN A 177 -5.99 0.01 -19.63
C GLN A 177 -5.79 -1.49 -19.91
N SER A 178 -5.70 -2.30 -18.87
CA SER A 178 -5.49 -3.75 -19.04
C SER A 178 -6.74 -4.42 -19.59
N ALA A 179 -7.93 -3.97 -19.16
CA ALA A 179 -9.20 -4.45 -19.71
C ALA A 179 -9.35 -4.07 -21.19
N GLN A 180 -9.03 -2.82 -21.57
CA GLN A 180 -9.01 -2.38 -22.96
C GLN A 180 -8.08 -3.26 -23.82
N LEU A 181 -6.85 -3.48 -23.36
CA LEU A 181 -5.88 -4.32 -24.09
C LEU A 181 -6.35 -5.77 -24.22
N TYR A 182 -6.97 -6.33 -23.18
CA TYR A 182 -7.55 -7.68 -23.23
C TYR A 182 -8.65 -7.79 -24.28
N LEU A 183 -9.59 -6.83 -24.30
CA LEU A 183 -10.68 -6.81 -25.28
C LEU A 183 -10.14 -6.69 -26.71
N THR A 184 -9.19 -5.77 -26.97
CA THR A 184 -8.57 -5.63 -28.30
C THR A 184 -7.91 -6.93 -28.76
N LYS A 185 -7.12 -7.59 -27.90
CA LYS A 185 -6.46 -8.86 -28.25
C LYS A 185 -7.43 -10.00 -28.50
N THR A 186 -8.60 -9.98 -27.88
CA THR A 186 -9.62 -11.02 -28.02
C THR A 186 -10.40 -10.83 -29.32
N THR A 187 -10.75 -9.59 -29.65
CA THR A 187 -11.41 -9.25 -30.93
C THR A 187 -10.54 -9.56 -32.14
N THR A 188 -9.21 -9.36 -32.08
CA THR A 188 -8.29 -9.67 -33.20
C THR A 188 -8.06 -11.17 -33.42
N LYS A 189 -8.45 -12.03 -32.49
CA LYS A 189 -8.28 -13.50 -32.61
C LYS A 189 -9.45 -14.21 -33.29
N HIS A 190 -10.55 -13.50 -33.53
CA HIS A 190 -11.73 -13.97 -34.25
C HIS A 190 -11.83 -13.27 -35.60
#